data_AF-X0TV57-F1
#
_entry.id   AF-X0TV57-F1
#
_cell.length_a   1.000
_cell.length_b   1.000
_cell.length_c   1.000
_cell.angle_alpha   90.00
_cell.angle_beta   90.00
_cell.angle_gamma   90.00
#
_symmetry.space_group_name_H-M   'P 1'
#
loop_
_entity.id
_entity.type
_entity.pdbx_description
1 polymer ?
#
loop_
_entity_poly.entity_id
_entity_poly.type
_entity_poly.pdbx_seq_one_letter_code
_entity_poly.pdbx_strand_id
1 'polypeptide(L)'
;MEADEGENYCPACGQRLSEGGEGRVRRLSDRRAVDHLSLGFNLAMARPMVFAPVLLGGIISIVIDNFGGGTGPPSFAPILFFASIVSMVGSIITFVLNFATVDMARDAYMNQPLDLGRSFNYALGRIVTFFFASIVRVLMSLTIILIPAASLMTVIIVMDETGIMNAISQAFSVLTRDLGDVIIIVVVSIVGYVLLGWAPMVGGLLTACFGVIIDLAFIDVYHHYKKEYLAF
;
A
#
# COMPACT_ATOMS: atom_id res chain seq x y z
N MET A 1 -13.53 -45.09 38.15
CA MET A 1 -14.63 -44.14 37.92
C MET A 1 -13.97 -42.84 37.50
N GLU A 2 -13.96 -42.64 36.19
CA GLU A 2 -13.33 -41.51 35.51
C GLU A 2 -14.05 -40.21 35.91
N ALA A 3 -13.26 -39.20 36.27
CA ALA A 3 -13.75 -37.85 36.51
C ALA A 3 -13.93 -37.16 35.15
N ASP A 4 -15.12 -36.62 34.96
CA ASP A 4 -15.62 -35.96 33.76
C ASP A 4 -14.80 -34.68 33.46
N GLU A 5 -14.04 -34.68 32.37
CA GLU A 5 -13.30 -33.53 31.84
C GLU A 5 -14.20 -32.72 30.88
N GLY A 6 -15.09 -31.90 31.44
CA GLY A 6 -15.81 -30.84 30.73
C GLY A 6 -16.10 -29.74 31.74
N GLU A 7 -15.81 -28.45 31.56
CA GLU A 7 -15.75 -27.65 30.35
C GLU A 7 -14.82 -26.46 30.64
N ASN A 8 -13.75 -26.27 29.87
CA ASN A 8 -12.93 -25.05 29.93
C ASN A 8 -12.79 -24.44 28.52
N TYR A 9 -13.92 -24.20 27.85
CA TYR A 9 -13.95 -23.60 26.53
C TYR A 9 -14.97 -22.45 26.46
N CYS A 10 -14.58 -21.34 25.84
CA CYS A 10 -15.48 -20.22 25.60
C CYS A 10 -16.49 -20.58 24.47
N PRO A 11 -17.82 -20.55 24.72
CA PRO A 11 -18.81 -20.99 23.75
C PRO A 11 -18.98 -20.07 22.54
N ALA A 12 -18.41 -18.85 22.56
CA ALA A 12 -18.47 -17.90 21.45
C ALA A 12 -17.26 -17.99 20.49
N CYS A 13 -16.13 -18.54 20.93
CA CYS A 13 -14.88 -18.54 20.15
C CYS A 13 -14.03 -19.82 20.25
N GLY A 14 -14.44 -20.80 21.07
CA GLY A 14 -13.79 -22.11 21.14
C GLY A 14 -12.40 -22.13 21.78
N GLN A 15 -11.95 -21.07 22.45
CA GLN A 15 -10.64 -21.04 23.12
C GLN A 15 -10.67 -21.67 24.51
N ARG A 16 -9.59 -22.38 24.85
CA ARG A 16 -9.38 -23.11 26.10
C ARG A 16 -8.96 -22.15 27.22
N LEU A 17 -9.75 -22.04 28.28
CA LEU A 17 -9.44 -21.21 29.45
C LEU A 17 -8.63 -22.06 30.44
N SER A 18 -7.31 -22.15 30.27
CA SER A 18 -6.44 -22.74 31.29
C SER A 18 -5.23 -21.85 31.58
N GLU A 19 -5.22 -21.40 32.83
CA GLU A 19 -4.07 -21.04 33.68
C GLU A 19 -3.24 -19.79 33.35
N GLY A 20 -3.35 -18.81 34.25
CA GLY A 20 -2.36 -17.76 34.44
C GLY A 20 -1.11 -18.30 35.14
N GLY A 21 0.05 -17.93 34.62
CA GLY A 21 1.36 -18.23 35.20
C GLY A 21 2.44 -17.52 34.39
N GLU A 22 3.35 -16.85 35.08
CA GLU A 22 4.37 -15.97 34.56
C GLU A 22 5.20 -16.58 33.43
N GLY A 23 5.06 -15.96 32.26
CA GLY A 23 5.87 -16.24 31.10
C GLY A 23 5.39 -15.33 29.99
N ARG A 24 5.97 -14.12 29.91
CA ARG A 24 5.93 -13.31 28.68
C ARG A 24 6.72 -14.05 27.60
N VAL A 25 6.22 -15.21 27.18
CA VAL A 25 6.53 -15.78 25.89
C VAL A 25 6.02 -14.73 24.91
N ARG A 26 6.96 -14.07 24.23
CA ARG A 26 6.72 -13.30 23.01
C ARG A 26 5.56 -13.95 22.26
N ARG A 27 4.39 -13.30 22.25
CA ARG A 27 3.46 -13.49 21.15
C ARG A 27 4.17 -12.88 19.95
N LEU A 28 5.05 -13.66 19.33
CA LEU A 28 5.43 -13.44 17.95
C LEU A 28 4.11 -13.41 17.19
N SER A 29 3.87 -12.35 16.43
CA SER A 29 2.81 -12.21 15.44
C SER A 29 2.45 -13.58 14.87
N ASP A 30 1.33 -14.16 15.32
CA ASP A 30 0.85 -15.46 14.85
C ASP A 30 0.16 -15.33 13.48
N ARG A 31 0.11 -14.10 12.94
CA ARG A 31 -0.14 -13.83 11.52
C ARG A 31 1.19 -13.77 10.81
N ARG A 32 1.41 -14.71 9.89
CA ARG A 32 2.60 -14.72 9.04
C ARG A 32 2.45 -13.65 7.96
N ALA A 33 3.56 -13.17 7.39
CA ALA A 33 3.57 -12.33 6.18
C ALA A 33 2.60 -12.77 5.06
N VAL A 34 2.41 -14.09 4.90
CA VAL A 34 1.48 -14.68 3.93
C VAL A 34 0.02 -14.32 4.26
N ASP A 35 -0.33 -14.23 5.53
CA ASP A 35 -1.67 -13.85 5.98
C ASP A 35 -1.96 -12.38 5.61
N HIS A 36 -0.99 -11.48 5.83
CA HIS A 36 -1.10 -10.07 5.41
C HIS A 36 -1.30 -9.92 3.90
N LEU A 37 -0.55 -10.69 3.10
CA LEU A 37 -0.67 -10.70 1.64
C LEU A 37 -2.01 -11.31 1.18
N SER A 38 -2.42 -12.41 1.80
CA SER A 38 -3.69 -13.08 1.48
C SER A 38 -4.89 -12.21 1.83
N LEU A 39 -4.82 -11.47 2.94
CA LEU A 39 -5.81 -10.49 3.35
C LEU A 39 -5.88 -9.36 2.33
N GLY A 40 -4.73 -8.78 1.96
CA GLY A 40 -4.67 -7.73 0.93
C GLY A 40 -5.28 -8.19 -0.39
N PHE A 41 -4.96 -9.41 -0.84
CA PHE A 41 -5.51 -9.99 -2.06
C PHE A 41 -7.04 -10.20 -1.95
N ASN A 42 -7.50 -10.86 -0.89
CA ASN A 42 -8.92 -11.17 -0.68
C ASN A 42 -9.75 -9.89 -0.57
N LEU A 43 -9.25 -8.88 0.14
CA LEU A 43 -9.93 -7.61 0.31
C LEU A 43 -10.01 -6.84 -1.01
N ALA A 44 -8.93 -6.81 -1.78
CA ALA A 44 -8.91 -6.17 -3.09
C ALA A 44 -9.86 -6.85 -4.08
N MET A 45 -9.94 -8.19 -4.04
CA MET A 45 -10.87 -8.96 -4.88
C MET A 45 -12.33 -8.82 -4.43
N ALA A 46 -12.59 -8.73 -3.13
CA ALA A 46 -13.92 -8.48 -2.60
C ALA A 46 -14.43 -7.06 -2.92
N ARG A 47 -13.51 -6.11 -3.09
CA ARG A 47 -13.80 -4.69 -3.36
C ARG A 47 -12.97 -4.18 -4.54
N PRO A 48 -13.30 -4.55 -5.79
CA PRO A 48 -12.48 -4.22 -6.95
C PRO A 48 -12.37 -2.71 -7.22
N MET A 49 -13.24 -1.89 -6.63
CA MET A 49 -13.20 -0.44 -6.77
C MET A 49 -11.90 0.18 -6.22
N VAL A 50 -11.16 -0.52 -5.34
CA VAL A 50 -9.83 -0.07 -4.85
C VAL A 50 -8.81 0.08 -5.99
N PHE A 51 -8.99 -0.66 -7.09
CA PHE A 51 -8.11 -0.55 -8.27
C PHE A 51 -8.42 0.66 -9.15
N ALA A 52 -9.55 1.36 -8.94
CA ALA A 52 -10.01 2.42 -9.82
C ALA A 52 -8.97 3.54 -10.05
N PRO A 53 -8.30 4.10 -9.02
CA PRO A 53 -7.35 5.18 -9.24
C PRO A 53 -6.13 4.70 -10.04
N VAL A 54 -5.67 3.47 -9.78
CA VAL A 54 -4.52 2.87 -10.48
C VAL A 54 -4.84 2.61 -11.95
N LEU A 55 -6.01 2.03 -12.23
CA LEU A 55 -6.45 1.76 -13.60
C LEU A 55 -6.62 3.07 -14.38
N LEU A 56 -7.21 4.09 -13.76
CA LEU A 56 -7.31 5.43 -14.37
C LEU A 56 -5.93 6.03 -14.64
N GLY A 57 -5.00 5.94 -13.69
CA GLY A 57 -3.63 6.39 -13.87
C GLY A 57 -2.93 5.69 -15.03
N GLY A 58 -3.09 4.36 -15.14
CA GLY A 58 -2.55 3.56 -16.23
C GLY A 58 -3.12 3.95 -17.60
N ILE A 59 -4.44 4.15 -17.69
CA ILE A 59 -5.11 4.61 -18.93
C ILE A 59 -4.61 6.01 -19.32
N ILE A 60 -4.49 6.93 -18.36
CA ILE A 60 -3.98 8.29 -18.59
C ILE A 60 -2.57 8.23 -19.16
N SER A 61 -1.68 7.42 -18.57
CA SER A 61 -0.32 7.23 -19.07
C SER A 61 -0.30 6.68 -20.51
N ILE A 62 -1.10 5.66 -20.81
CA ILE A 62 -1.18 5.10 -22.18
C ILE A 62 -1.65 6.17 -23.19
N VAL A 63 -2.67 6.96 -22.83
CA VAL A 63 -3.18 8.02 -23.71
C VAL A 63 -2.11 9.07 -23.97
N ILE A 64 -1.37 9.50 -22.93
CA ILE A 64 -0.29 10.49 -23.05
C ILE A 64 0.85 9.98 -23.92
N ASP A 65 1.28 8.73 -23.72
CA ASP A 65 2.38 8.15 -24.48
C ASP A 65 2.06 8.07 -25.98
N ASN A 66 0.79 7.78 -26.32
CA ASN A 66 0.32 7.78 -27.70
C ASN A 66 0.15 9.20 -28.27
N PHE A 67 -0.16 10.20 -27.44
CA PHE A 67 -0.31 11.60 -27.88
C PHE A 67 1.05 12.31 -28.06
N GLY A 68 2.05 11.95 -27.25
CA GLY A 68 3.40 12.54 -27.28
C GLY A 68 4.37 11.86 -28.26
N GLY A 69 4.06 10.65 -28.73
CA GLY A 69 4.94 9.78 -29.53
C GLY A 69 4.95 10.00 -31.05
N GLY A 70 4.49 11.15 -31.54
CA GLY A 70 4.61 11.49 -32.96
C GLY A 70 6.07 11.77 -33.33
N THR A 71 6.79 10.79 -33.87
CA THR A 71 8.12 10.94 -34.51
C THR A 71 8.04 11.71 -35.83
N GLY A 72 7.26 12.79 -35.86
CA GLY A 72 7.13 13.68 -36.99
C GLY A 72 8.33 14.63 -37.09
N PRO A 73 8.58 15.20 -38.28
CA PRO A 73 9.70 16.12 -38.48
C PRO A 73 9.64 17.33 -37.52
N PRO A 74 10.79 17.90 -37.15
CA PRO A 74 10.94 18.96 -36.13
C PRO A 74 10.24 20.29 -36.47
N SER A 75 9.56 20.38 -37.62
CA SER A 75 8.78 21.53 -38.06
C SER A 75 7.43 21.74 -37.33
N PHE A 76 7.07 20.86 -36.39
CA PHE A 76 5.82 20.94 -35.61
C PHE A 76 6.02 21.39 -34.15
N ALA A 77 6.86 22.40 -33.91
CA ALA A 77 7.08 23.00 -32.59
C ALA A 77 5.80 23.29 -31.75
N PRO A 78 4.69 23.81 -32.30
CA PRO A 78 3.47 24.03 -31.50
C PRO A 78 2.83 22.71 -31.02
N ILE A 79 2.89 21.63 -31.80
CA ILE A 79 2.33 20.33 -31.39
C ILE A 79 3.12 19.74 -30.22
N LEU A 80 4.46 19.87 -30.25
CA LEU A 80 5.33 19.43 -29.16
C LEU A 80 5.08 20.21 -27.86
N PHE A 81 4.78 21.52 -27.95
CA PHE A 81 4.43 22.33 -26.79
C PHE A 81 3.07 21.93 -26.18
N PHE A 82 2.05 21.65 -27.00
CA PHE A 82 0.78 21.15 -26.48
C PHE A 82 0.93 19.76 -25.86
N ALA A 83 1.71 18.86 -26.49
CA ALA A 83 1.98 17.54 -25.96
C ALA A 83 2.70 17.58 -24.59
N SER A 84 3.64 18.53 -24.41
CA SER A 84 4.33 18.67 -23.12
C SER A 84 3.43 19.17 -22.00
N ILE A 85 2.50 20.10 -22.28
CA ILE A 85 1.48 20.54 -21.31
C ILE A 85 0.57 19.37 -20.92
N VAL A 86 0.07 18.62 -21.91
CA VAL A 86 -0.81 17.46 -21.66
C VAL A 86 -0.09 16.40 -20.83
N SER A 87 1.18 16.12 -21.15
CA SER A 87 2.01 15.19 -20.37
C SER A 87 2.24 15.67 -18.94
N MET A 88 2.52 16.97 -18.75
CA MET A 88 2.70 17.56 -17.43
C MET A 88 1.41 17.45 -16.60
N VAL A 89 0.26 17.87 -17.14
CA VAL A 89 -1.04 17.75 -16.45
C VAL A 89 -1.35 16.29 -16.11
N GLY A 90 -1.12 15.39 -17.07
CA GLY A 90 -1.31 13.97 -16.87
C GLY A 90 -0.45 13.37 -15.76
N SER A 91 0.83 13.72 -15.70
CA SER A 91 1.73 13.27 -14.63
C SER A 91 1.30 13.78 -13.25
N ILE A 92 0.76 15.00 -13.15
CA ILE A 92 0.18 15.53 -11.91
C ILE A 92 -1.05 14.72 -11.52
N ILE A 93 -1.95 14.41 -12.47
CA ILE A 93 -3.15 13.62 -12.17
C ILE A 93 -2.75 12.21 -11.72
N THR A 94 -1.85 11.53 -12.44
CA THR A 94 -1.35 10.20 -12.07
C THR A 94 -0.65 10.22 -10.72
N PHE A 95 0.11 11.28 -10.42
CA PHE A 95 0.71 11.48 -9.10
C PHE A 95 -0.34 11.50 -7.99
N VAL A 96 -1.41 12.28 -8.15
CA VAL A 96 -2.52 12.37 -7.17
C VAL A 96 -3.24 11.03 -7.05
N LEU A 97 -3.49 10.33 -8.17
CA LEU A 97 -4.15 9.02 -8.18
C LEU A 97 -3.35 7.95 -7.42
N ASN A 98 -2.01 8.00 -7.43
CA ASN A 98 -1.20 7.08 -6.64
C ASN A 98 -1.45 7.23 -5.13
N PHE A 99 -1.62 8.45 -4.62
CA PHE A 99 -1.96 8.67 -3.21
C PHE A 99 -3.43 8.36 -2.91
N ALA A 100 -4.33 8.67 -3.85
CA ALA A 100 -5.73 8.28 -3.74
C ALA A 100 -5.90 6.75 -3.69
N THR A 101 -5.00 5.99 -4.32
CA THR A 101 -4.96 4.52 -4.23
C THR A 101 -4.70 4.05 -2.81
N VAL A 102 -3.70 4.61 -2.14
CA VAL A 102 -3.37 4.24 -0.76
C VAL A 102 -4.51 4.62 0.19
N ASP A 103 -5.18 5.75 -0.06
CA ASP A 103 -6.34 6.18 0.72
C ASP A 103 -7.56 5.28 0.49
N MET A 104 -7.87 4.89 -0.75
CA MET A 104 -8.91 3.90 -1.03
C MET A 104 -8.58 2.52 -0.46
N ALA A 105 -7.30 2.13 -0.44
CA ALA A 105 -6.85 0.90 0.21
C ALA A 105 -7.09 0.95 1.73
N ARG A 106 -6.79 2.08 2.37
CA ARG A 106 -7.13 2.33 3.79
C ARG A 106 -8.63 2.23 4.01
N ASP A 107 -9.43 2.87 3.17
CA ASP A 107 -10.90 2.86 3.29
C ASP A 107 -11.48 1.46 3.10
N ALA A 108 -10.98 0.68 2.14
CA ALA A 108 -11.37 -0.72 1.99
C ALA A 108 -11.04 -1.54 3.25
N TYR A 109 -9.83 -1.37 3.78
CA TYR A 109 -9.37 -2.10 4.96
C TYR A 109 -10.20 -1.75 6.20
N MET A 110 -10.55 -0.47 6.36
CA MET A 110 -11.37 0.04 7.46
C MET A 110 -12.88 -0.13 7.24
N ASN A 111 -13.29 -0.85 6.19
CA ASN A 111 -14.70 -1.02 5.79
C ASN A 111 -15.46 0.29 5.57
N GLN A 112 -14.78 1.38 5.19
CA GLN A 112 -15.37 2.66 4.81
C GLN A 112 -15.92 2.63 3.36
N PRO A 113 -16.81 3.57 3.00
CA PRO A 113 -17.30 3.69 1.62
C PRO A 113 -16.15 4.05 0.68
N LEU A 114 -16.05 3.32 -0.41
CA LEU A 114 -15.04 3.54 -1.46
C LEU A 114 -15.52 4.64 -2.40
N ASP A 115 -14.89 5.80 -2.34
CA ASP A 115 -15.22 6.95 -3.18
C ASP A 115 -13.93 7.56 -3.75
N LEU A 116 -13.73 7.35 -5.05
CA LEU A 116 -12.58 7.89 -5.78
C LEU A 116 -12.53 9.42 -5.71
N GLY A 117 -13.68 10.10 -5.81
CA GLY A 117 -13.73 11.56 -5.77
C GLY A 117 -13.30 12.08 -4.40
N ARG A 118 -13.71 11.41 -3.33
CA ARG A 118 -13.27 11.73 -1.96
C ARG A 118 -11.76 11.52 -1.81
N SER A 119 -11.23 10.37 -2.19
CA SER A 119 -9.80 10.07 -2.06
C SER A 119 -8.93 10.94 -2.96
N PHE A 120 -9.41 11.31 -4.15
CA PHE A 120 -8.73 12.27 -5.03
C PHE A 120 -8.69 13.68 -4.43
N ASN A 121 -9.81 14.15 -3.87
CA ASN A 121 -9.86 15.45 -3.19
C ASN A 121 -9.00 15.47 -1.92
N TYR A 122 -8.95 14.38 -1.17
CA TYR A 122 -8.04 14.21 -0.05
C TYR A 122 -6.57 14.30 -0.50
N ALA A 123 -6.22 13.58 -1.58
CA ALA A 123 -4.89 13.63 -2.17
C ALA A 123 -4.49 15.03 -2.65
N LEU A 124 -5.42 15.76 -3.30
CA LEU A 124 -5.22 17.16 -3.69
C LEU A 124 -5.07 18.09 -2.49
N GLY A 125 -5.92 17.95 -1.46
CA GLY A 125 -5.88 18.80 -0.27
C GLY A 125 -4.56 18.71 0.49
N ARG A 126 -3.86 17.57 0.39
CA ARG A 126 -2.55 17.33 1.02
C ARG A 126 -1.40 17.24 0.00
N ILE A 127 -1.56 17.81 -1.19
CA ILE A 127 -0.59 17.68 -2.28
C ILE A 127 0.82 18.12 -1.90
N VAL A 128 0.95 19.15 -1.06
CA VAL A 128 2.26 19.64 -0.57
C VAL A 128 2.94 18.57 0.28
N THR A 129 2.21 17.96 1.22
CA THR A 129 2.75 16.87 2.06
C THR A 129 3.13 15.67 1.19
N PHE A 130 2.29 15.29 0.24
CA PHE A 130 2.57 14.18 -0.66
C PHE A 130 3.73 14.47 -1.62
N PHE A 131 3.92 15.71 -2.05
CA PHE A 131 5.05 16.12 -2.87
C PHE A 131 6.37 15.92 -2.13
N PHE A 132 6.49 16.43 -0.90
CA PHE A 132 7.67 16.21 -0.07
C PHE A 132 7.85 14.73 0.30
N ALA A 133 6.75 14.02 0.58
CA ALA A 133 6.80 12.58 0.86
C ALA A 133 7.35 11.79 -0.33
N SER A 134 6.96 12.12 -1.57
CA SER A 134 7.50 11.47 -2.76
C SER A 134 9.00 11.72 -2.95
N ILE A 135 9.50 12.93 -2.66
CA ILE A 135 10.94 13.20 -2.70
C ILE A 135 11.68 12.29 -1.71
N VAL A 136 11.19 12.21 -0.46
CA VAL A 136 11.78 11.34 0.56
C VAL A 136 11.69 9.87 0.14
N ARG A 137 10.54 9.44 -0.39
CA ARG A 137 10.32 8.07 -0.89
C ARG A 137 11.34 7.71 -1.96
N VAL A 138 11.59 8.60 -2.92
CA VAL A 138 12.58 8.39 -3.98
C VAL A 138 13.98 8.27 -3.38
N LEU A 139 14.37 9.17 -2.48
CA LEU A 139 15.68 9.12 -1.81
C LEU A 139 15.89 7.83 -1.01
N MET A 140 14.87 7.37 -0.29
CA MET A 140 14.91 6.11 0.45
C MET A 140 14.94 4.90 -0.49
N SER A 141 14.24 4.94 -1.61
CA SER A 141 14.20 3.84 -2.58
C SER A 141 15.51 3.57 -3.32
N LEU A 142 16.50 4.49 -3.23
CA LEU A 142 17.84 4.29 -3.81
C LEU A 142 18.55 3.06 -3.26
N THR A 143 18.19 2.61 -2.05
CA THR A 143 18.73 1.37 -1.48
C THR A 143 17.62 0.35 -1.28
N ILE A 144 17.86 -0.90 -1.70
CA ILE A 144 16.87 -1.98 -1.65
C ILE A 144 16.32 -2.19 -0.23
N ILE A 145 17.17 -2.00 0.79
CA ILE A 145 16.82 -2.21 2.20
C ILE A 145 15.81 -1.15 2.70
N LEU A 146 15.84 0.07 2.16
CA LEU A 146 14.97 1.18 2.58
C LEU A 146 13.65 1.28 1.79
N ILE A 147 13.50 0.51 0.71
CA ILE A 147 12.23 0.41 -0.04
C ILE A 147 11.03 0.12 0.88
N PRO A 148 11.05 -0.90 1.77
CA PRO A 148 9.91 -1.15 2.67
C PRO A 148 9.60 0.03 3.59
N ALA A 149 10.63 0.71 4.12
CA ALA A 149 10.44 1.88 4.97
C ALA A 149 9.76 3.02 4.20
N ALA A 150 10.11 3.21 2.93
CA ALA A 150 9.52 4.23 2.07
C ALA A 150 8.03 3.94 1.76
N SER A 151 7.68 2.67 1.55
CA SER A 151 6.29 2.23 1.37
C SER A 151 5.48 2.39 2.66
N LEU A 152 6.00 1.92 3.80
CA LEU A 152 5.39 2.08 5.11
C LEU A 152 5.17 3.55 5.47
N MET A 153 6.15 4.43 5.21
CA MET A 153 6.00 5.87 5.42
C MET A 153 4.79 6.42 4.66
N THR A 154 4.60 6.01 3.40
CA THR A 154 3.46 6.46 2.58
C THR A 154 2.14 6.01 3.20
N VAL A 155 2.06 4.74 3.60
CA VAL A 155 0.90 4.17 4.29
C VAL A 155 0.60 4.92 5.59
N ILE A 156 1.61 5.21 6.40
CA ILE A 156 1.45 5.90 7.70
C ILE A 156 0.96 7.33 7.52
N ILE A 157 1.50 8.08 6.54
CA ILE A 157 1.04 9.45 6.23
C ILE A 157 -0.46 9.45 5.87
N VAL A 158 -0.91 8.42 5.15
CA VAL A 158 -2.31 8.29 4.73
C VAL A 158 -3.19 7.80 5.87
N MET A 159 -2.77 6.79 6.63
CA MET A 159 -3.56 6.18 7.69
C MET A 159 -3.74 7.08 8.91
N ASP A 160 -2.67 7.72 9.37
CA ASP A 160 -2.67 8.53 10.58
C ASP A 160 -2.75 10.03 10.30
N GLU A 161 -2.83 10.42 9.03
CA GLU A 161 -2.88 11.82 8.62
C GLU A 161 -1.72 12.68 9.16
N THR A 162 -0.58 12.03 9.43
CA THR A 162 0.60 12.65 10.03
C THR A 162 1.50 13.34 9.01
N GLY A 163 2.43 14.16 9.51
CA GLY A 163 3.51 14.73 8.72
C GLY A 163 4.66 13.73 8.47
N ILE A 164 5.51 14.07 7.49
CA ILE A 164 6.59 13.21 6.98
C ILE A 164 7.55 12.77 8.08
N MET A 165 7.97 13.68 8.97
CA MET A 165 8.97 13.37 10.00
C MET A 165 8.48 12.29 10.97
N ASN A 166 7.21 12.37 11.38
CA ASN A 166 6.61 11.38 12.26
C ASN A 166 6.37 10.04 11.54
N ALA A 167 5.98 10.11 10.26
CA ALA A 167 5.81 8.90 9.46
C ALA A 167 7.14 8.14 9.24
N ILE A 168 8.25 8.85 9.06
CA ILE A 168 9.59 8.22 8.93
C ILE A 168 9.96 7.48 10.22
N SER A 169 9.86 8.15 11.38
CA SER A 169 10.24 7.53 12.65
C SER A 169 9.38 6.31 12.96
N GLN A 170 8.06 6.40 12.69
CA GLN A 170 7.15 5.28 12.83
C GLN A 170 7.45 4.15 11.82
N ALA A 171 7.74 4.46 10.56
CA ALA A 171 8.08 3.46 9.55
C ALA A 171 9.33 2.65 9.93
N PHE A 172 10.36 3.30 10.47
CA PHE A 172 11.54 2.60 10.97
C PHE A 172 11.25 1.77 12.22
N SER A 173 10.36 2.25 13.10
CA SER A 173 9.94 1.50 14.28
C SER A 173 9.17 0.22 13.91
N VAL A 174 8.28 0.29 12.92
CA VAL A 174 7.58 -0.87 12.34
C VAL A 174 8.59 -1.82 11.69
N LEU A 175 9.47 -1.29 10.84
CA LEU A 175 10.48 -2.10 10.14
C LEU A 175 11.40 -2.86 11.10
N THR A 176 11.84 -2.24 12.19
CA THR A 176 12.78 -2.88 13.13
C THR A 176 12.13 -3.91 14.05
N ARG A 177 10.83 -3.77 14.34
CA ARG A 177 10.09 -4.69 15.22
C ARG A 177 9.50 -5.88 14.47
N ASP A 178 8.90 -5.62 13.31
CA ASP A 178 8.25 -6.64 12.47
C ASP A 178 9.10 -6.95 11.22
N LEU A 179 10.43 -6.90 11.38
CA LEU A 179 11.41 -7.03 10.30
C LEU A 179 11.20 -8.33 9.50
N GLY A 180 10.84 -9.43 10.17
CA GLY A 180 10.61 -10.72 9.54
C GLY A 180 9.48 -10.67 8.51
N ASP A 181 8.32 -10.15 8.90
CA ASP A 181 7.16 -10.10 8.02
C ASP A 181 7.35 -9.07 6.90
N VAL A 182 7.93 -7.92 7.23
CA VAL A 182 8.24 -6.87 6.24
C VAL A 182 9.23 -7.38 5.19
N ILE A 183 10.29 -8.10 5.59
CA ILE A 183 11.25 -8.69 4.64
C ILE A 183 10.55 -9.69 3.70
N ILE A 184 9.68 -10.56 4.21
CA ILE A 184 8.98 -11.54 3.37
C ILE A 184 8.08 -10.82 2.36
N ILE A 185 7.32 -9.81 2.80
CA ILE A 185 6.49 -8.99 1.90
C ILE A 185 7.36 -8.34 0.82
N VAL A 186 8.54 -7.81 1.17
CA VAL A 186 9.48 -7.23 0.20
C VAL A 186 9.96 -8.28 -0.81
N VAL A 187 10.39 -9.46 -0.35
CA VAL A 187 10.85 -10.53 -1.26
C VAL A 187 9.73 -10.94 -2.22
N VAL A 188 8.51 -11.16 -1.71
CA VAL A 188 7.34 -11.47 -2.53
C VAL A 188 7.03 -10.33 -3.50
N SER A 189 7.15 -9.08 -3.07
CA SER A 189 6.90 -7.92 -3.93
C SER A 189 7.90 -7.87 -5.09
N ILE A 190 9.20 -8.08 -4.83
CA ILE A 190 10.23 -8.08 -5.87
C ILE A 190 9.95 -9.18 -6.90
N VAL A 191 9.69 -10.40 -6.43
CA VAL A 191 9.36 -11.53 -7.32
C VAL A 191 8.09 -11.24 -8.13
N GLY A 192 7.04 -10.73 -7.48
CA GLY A 192 5.78 -10.37 -8.14
C GLY A 192 5.96 -9.29 -9.21
N TYR A 193 6.67 -8.22 -8.91
CA TYR A 193 6.94 -7.15 -9.87
C TYR A 193 7.77 -7.63 -11.07
N VAL A 194 8.78 -8.48 -10.85
CA VAL A 194 9.58 -9.05 -11.94
C VAL A 194 8.72 -9.94 -12.83
N LEU A 195 7.95 -10.87 -12.26
CA LEU A 195 7.11 -11.80 -13.02
C LEU A 195 6.01 -11.09 -13.80
N LEU A 196 5.30 -10.15 -13.17
CA LEU A 196 4.22 -9.40 -13.80
C LEU A 196 4.74 -8.40 -14.85
N GLY A 197 5.92 -7.83 -14.62
CA GLY A 197 6.56 -6.91 -15.57
C GLY A 197 6.95 -7.56 -16.90
N TRP A 198 7.11 -8.88 -16.93
CA TRP A 198 7.44 -9.62 -18.16
C TRP A 198 6.21 -9.90 -19.05
N ALA A 199 4.99 -9.65 -18.55
CA ALA A 199 3.79 -9.83 -19.34
C ALA A 199 3.67 -8.73 -20.42
N PRO A 200 3.66 -9.08 -21.72
CA PRO A 200 3.53 -8.09 -22.79
C PRO A 200 2.17 -7.40 -22.74
N MET A 201 2.13 -6.11 -23.10
CA MET A 201 0.95 -5.23 -23.16
C MET A 201 0.23 -4.93 -21.84
N VAL A 202 0.06 -5.91 -20.95
CA VAL A 202 -0.70 -5.76 -19.69
C VAL A 202 0.19 -5.69 -18.45
N GLY A 203 1.50 -5.93 -18.58
CA GLY A 203 2.43 -5.96 -17.45
C GLY A 203 2.39 -4.68 -16.60
N GLY A 204 2.30 -3.50 -17.22
CA GLY A 204 2.19 -2.22 -16.50
C GLY A 204 0.91 -2.08 -15.66
N LEU A 205 -0.23 -2.56 -16.16
CA LEU A 205 -1.48 -2.55 -15.40
C LEU A 205 -1.46 -3.60 -14.27
N LEU A 206 -0.95 -4.79 -14.56
CA LEU A 206 -0.82 -5.86 -13.58
C LEU A 206 0.11 -5.50 -12.42
N THR A 207 1.27 -4.91 -12.70
CA THR A 207 2.20 -4.44 -11.66
C THR A 207 1.56 -3.37 -10.81
N ALA A 208 0.78 -2.47 -11.43
CA ALA A 208 0.10 -1.42 -10.70
C ALA A 208 -1.01 -1.98 -9.79
N CYS A 209 -1.84 -2.91 -10.29
CA CYS A 209 -2.81 -3.64 -9.45
C CYS A 209 -2.14 -4.43 -8.32
N PHE A 210 -1.00 -5.05 -8.60
CA PHE A 210 -0.22 -5.74 -7.57
C PHE A 210 0.30 -4.77 -6.51
N GLY A 211 0.66 -3.55 -6.88
CA GLY A 211 1.01 -2.48 -5.93
C GLY A 211 -0.09 -2.21 -4.91
N VAL A 212 -1.36 -2.21 -5.32
CA VAL A 212 -2.51 -2.06 -4.40
C VAL A 212 -2.55 -3.17 -3.35
N ILE A 213 -2.28 -4.40 -3.75
CA ILE A 213 -2.27 -5.56 -2.84
C ILE A 213 -1.14 -5.41 -1.82
N ILE A 214 0.03 -4.94 -2.27
CA ILE A 214 1.17 -4.67 -1.39
C ILE A 214 0.87 -3.51 -0.44
N ASP A 215 0.23 -2.44 -0.90
CA ASP A 215 -0.19 -1.32 -0.05
C ASP A 215 -1.18 -1.79 1.03
N LEU A 216 -2.16 -2.64 0.68
CA LEU A 216 -3.07 -3.26 1.65
C LEU A 216 -2.36 -4.15 2.66
N ALA A 217 -1.37 -4.93 2.23
CA ALA A 217 -0.57 -5.75 3.14
C ALA A 217 0.22 -4.87 4.13
N PHE A 218 0.82 -3.77 3.66
CA PHE A 218 1.50 -2.82 4.54
C PHE A 218 0.55 -2.08 5.48
N ILE A 219 -0.69 -1.79 5.04
CA ILE A 219 -1.75 -1.25 5.90
C ILE A 219 -2.09 -2.22 7.04
N ASP A 220 -2.24 -3.51 6.77
CA ASP A 220 -2.52 -4.53 7.79
C ASP A 220 -1.36 -4.67 8.78
N VAL A 221 -0.11 -4.72 8.28
CA VAL A 221 1.10 -4.73 9.12
C VAL A 221 1.15 -3.49 10.04
N TYR A 222 0.95 -2.30 9.49
CA TYR A 222 0.97 -1.07 10.28
C TYR A 222 -0.19 -1.01 11.28
N HIS A 223 -1.39 -1.43 10.88
CA HIS A 223 -2.55 -1.45 11.77
C HIS A 223 -2.34 -2.39 12.95
N HIS A 224 -1.78 -3.58 12.70
CA HIS A 224 -1.46 -4.55 13.73
C HIS A 224 -0.42 -3.98 14.69
N TYR A 225 0.68 -3.42 14.16
CA TYR A 225 1.69 -2.72 14.93
C TYR A 225 1.10 -1.62 15.83
N LYS A 226 0.22 -0.78 15.28
CA LYS A 226 -0.42 0.31 16.04
C LYS A 226 -1.25 -0.23 17.20
N LYS A 227 -2.01 -1.31 16.97
CA LYS A 227 -2.84 -1.94 18.00
C LYS A 227 -2.02 -2.55 19.13
N GLU A 228 -0.86 -3.12 18.84
CA GLU A 228 -0.02 -3.77 19.85
C GLU A 228 0.85 -2.80 20.64
N TYR A 229 1.33 -1.72 20.01
CA TYR A 229 2.40 -0.89 20.58
C TYR A 229 2.02 0.58 20.80
N LEU A 230 0.94 1.07 20.19
CA LEU A 230 0.53 2.48 20.28
C LEU A 230 -0.86 2.68 20.90
N ALA A 231 -1.61 1.61 21.18
CA ALA A 231 -2.86 1.67 21.91
C ALA A 231 -2.60 1.72 23.43
N PHE A 232 -2.34 2.92 23.95
CA PHE A 232 -2.50 3.29 25.35
C PHE A 232 -3.33 4.58 25.44
#